data_AF-A0A9E3Y5W9-F1
#
_entry.id   AF-A0A9E3Y5W9-F1
#
_cell.length_a   1.000
_cell.length_b   1.000
_cell.length_c   1.000
_cell.angle_alpha   90.00
_cell.angle_beta   90.00
_cell.angle_gamma   90.00
#
_symmetry.space_group_name_H-M   'P 1'
#
loop_
_entity.id
_entity.type
_entity.pdbx_description
1 polymer ?
#
loop_
_entity_poly.entity_id
_entity_poly.type
_entity_poly.pdbx_seq_one_letter_code
_entity_poly.pdbx_strand_id
1 'polypeptide(L)'
;MKDLISLVRPQREGPLTDRLARQRPGFGLPQVPEDRQPTATTRLICGFCATGCGLDVHLRHGEAVGLTPSNEHPVNLGMACPKG
;
A
#
# COMPACT_ATOMS: atom_id res chain seq x y z
N MET A 1 -15.94 33.68 -2.92
CA MET A 1 -16.16 33.07 -1.59
C MET A 1 -17.06 31.87 -1.81
N LYS A 2 -16.67 30.66 -1.36
CA LYS A 2 -17.49 29.45 -1.55
C LYS A 2 -18.72 29.52 -0.64
N ASP A 3 -19.91 29.20 -1.15
CA ASP A 3 -21.14 29.17 -0.36
C ASP A 3 -21.19 27.96 0.59
N LEU A 4 -22.04 28.01 1.62
CA LEU A 4 -22.10 26.97 2.66
C LEU A 4 -22.42 25.57 2.10
N ILE A 5 -23.27 25.50 1.07
CA ILE A 5 -23.68 24.25 0.43
C ILE A 5 -22.51 23.65 -0.35
N SER A 6 -21.70 24.49 -1.01
CA SER A 6 -20.52 24.09 -1.76
C SER A 6 -19.39 23.54 -0.89
N LEU A 7 -19.33 23.92 0.39
CA LEU A 7 -18.36 23.39 1.35
C LEU A 7 -18.71 21.98 1.86
N VAL A 8 -20.00 21.65 1.95
CA VAL A 8 -20.47 20.34 2.44
C VAL A 8 -20.77 19.34 1.33
N ARG A 9 -20.90 19.79 0.08
CA ARG A 9 -21.11 18.89 -1.06
C ARG A 9 -19.84 18.08 -1.34
N PRO A 10 -19.92 16.72 -1.35
CA PRO A 10 -18.79 15.89 -1.73
C PRO A 10 -18.32 16.25 -3.15
N GLN A 11 -17.03 16.58 -3.26
CA GLN A 11 -16.40 16.84 -4.54
C GLN A 11 -16.16 15.52 -5.25
N ARG A 12 -16.58 15.43 -6.53
CA ARG A 12 -16.38 14.23 -7.35
C ARG A 12 -15.13 14.27 -8.22
N GLU A 13 -14.48 15.42 -8.27
CA GLU A 13 -13.34 15.71 -9.14
C GLU A 13 -12.35 16.58 -8.36
N GLY A 14 -11.09 16.56 -8.80
CA GLY A 14 -10.03 17.40 -8.26
C GLY A 14 -8.89 16.59 -7.64
N PRO A 15 -7.77 17.24 -7.30
CA PRO A 15 -6.49 16.57 -7.06
C PRO A 15 -6.51 15.58 -5.89
N LEU A 16 -7.36 15.80 -4.88
CA LEU A 16 -7.51 14.86 -3.77
C LEU A 16 -8.40 13.67 -4.15
N THR A 17 -9.40 13.88 -4.98
CA THR A 17 -10.27 12.82 -5.50
C THR A 17 -9.52 11.94 -6.49
N ASP A 18 -8.72 12.54 -7.37
CA ASP A 18 -7.91 11.83 -8.37
C ASP A 18 -6.92 10.86 -7.69
N ARG A 19 -6.35 11.26 -6.55
CA ARG A 19 -5.46 10.40 -5.74
C ARG A 19 -6.15 9.19 -5.09
N LEU A 20 -7.48 9.18 -5.04
CA LEU A 20 -8.26 8.03 -4.58
C LEU A 20 -8.53 7.02 -5.70
N ALA A 21 -8.11 7.29 -6.93
CA ALA A 21 -8.21 6.33 -8.03
C ALA A 21 -7.42 5.05 -7.68
N ARG A 22 -8.11 3.91 -7.75
CA ARG A 22 -7.57 2.60 -7.34
C ARG A 22 -7.36 1.70 -8.55
N GLN A 23 -6.19 1.07 -8.61
CA GLN A 23 -5.82 0.10 -9.64
C GLN A 23 -5.48 -1.25 -9.01
N ARG A 24 -5.53 -2.33 -9.81
CA ARG A 24 -5.09 -3.68 -9.40
C ARG A 24 -3.72 -3.94 -10.03
N PRO A 25 -2.61 -3.83 -9.28
CA PRO A 25 -1.26 -3.77 -9.85
C PRO A 25 -0.64 -5.15 -10.13
N GLY A 26 -1.34 -6.26 -9.88
CA GLY A 26 -0.77 -7.60 -9.91
C GLY A 26 -0.07 -7.96 -8.60
N PHE A 27 0.89 -8.90 -8.64
CA PHE A 27 1.67 -9.37 -7.49
C PHE A 27 0.85 -9.91 -6.30
N GLY A 28 -0.39 -10.35 -6.55
CA GLY A 28 -1.29 -10.82 -5.50
C GLY A 28 -1.88 -9.71 -4.63
N LEU A 29 -1.72 -8.44 -5.00
CA LEU A 29 -2.18 -7.31 -4.21
C LEU A 29 -3.66 -6.97 -4.45
N PRO A 30 -4.35 -6.45 -3.41
CA PRO A 30 -5.65 -5.82 -3.59
C PRO A 30 -5.52 -4.49 -4.34
N GLN A 31 -6.62 -3.74 -4.39
CA GLN A 31 -6.62 -2.41 -4.98
C GLN A 31 -5.69 -1.44 -4.25
N VAL A 32 -4.80 -0.75 -4.97
CA VAL A 32 -3.90 0.29 -4.44
C VAL A 32 -4.13 1.63 -5.16
N PRO A 33 -3.79 2.77 -4.52
CA PRO A 33 -3.73 4.05 -5.22
C PRO A 33 -2.80 4.01 -6.44
N GLU A 34 -3.13 4.75 -7.49
CA GLU A 34 -2.36 4.77 -8.74
C GLU A 34 -0.87 5.13 -8.54
N ASP A 35 -0.58 6.08 -7.64
CA ASP A 35 0.79 6.51 -7.32
C ASP A 35 1.59 5.47 -6.52
N ARG A 36 0.93 4.41 -6.03
CA ARG A 36 1.50 3.31 -5.23
C ARG A 36 1.60 1.99 -5.98
N GLN A 37 1.38 1.97 -7.29
CA GLN A 37 1.51 0.75 -8.08
C GLN A 37 2.97 0.27 -8.15
N PRO A 38 3.28 -0.94 -7.66
CA PRO A 38 4.61 -1.51 -7.83
C PRO A 38 4.88 -1.96 -9.26
N THR A 39 6.15 -1.89 -9.64
CA THR A 39 6.71 -2.50 -10.85
C THR A 39 7.51 -3.77 -10.53
N ALA A 40 7.86 -3.98 -9.25
CA ALA A 40 8.60 -5.16 -8.79
C ALA A 40 8.29 -5.45 -7.31
N THR A 41 8.63 -6.65 -6.86
CA THR A 41 8.61 -7.03 -5.45
C THR A 41 9.91 -7.70 -5.04
N THR A 42 10.26 -7.58 -3.76
CA THR A 42 11.36 -8.32 -3.14
C THR A 42 11.03 -8.65 -1.69
N ARG A 43 11.67 -9.66 -1.12
CA ARG A 43 11.39 -10.11 0.26
C ARG A 43 12.42 -9.59 1.24
N LEU A 44 11.95 -9.13 2.40
CA LEU A 44 12.80 -8.77 3.54
C LEU A 44 12.37 -9.49 4.82
N ILE A 45 13.29 -9.53 5.78
CA ILE A 45 13.02 -9.95 7.16
C ILE A 45 12.78 -8.71 8.02
N CYS A 46 11.65 -8.67 8.71
CA CYS A 46 11.27 -7.59 9.61
C CYS A 46 12.24 -7.49 10.81
N GLY A 47 12.88 -6.33 10.98
CA GLY A 47 13.88 -6.07 12.01
C GLY A 47 13.37 -5.59 13.37
N PHE A 48 12.05 -5.52 13.60
CA PHE A 48 11.50 -4.83 14.79
C PHE A 48 11.59 -5.62 16.10
N CYS A 49 10.95 -6.79 16.19
CA CYS A 49 10.85 -7.55 17.45
C CYS A 49 11.66 -8.85 17.46
N ALA A 50 12.57 -9.00 16.49
CA ALA A 50 13.41 -10.20 16.29
C ALA A 50 12.67 -11.52 16.02
N THR A 51 11.34 -11.51 15.89
CA THR A 51 10.56 -12.69 15.47
C THR A 51 10.97 -13.18 14.08
N GLY A 52 11.35 -12.28 13.17
CA GLY A 52 11.80 -12.63 11.82
C GLY A 52 10.68 -12.82 10.81
N CYS A 53 9.58 -12.06 10.93
CA CYS A 53 8.49 -12.08 9.95
C CYS A 53 9.00 -11.71 8.55
N GLY A 54 8.51 -12.43 7.52
CA GLY A 54 8.81 -12.13 6.12
C GLY A 54 7.80 -11.15 5.54
N LEU A 55 8.31 -10.12 4.87
CA LEU A 55 7.51 -9.07 4.23
C LEU A 55 7.90 -8.95 2.76
N ASP A 56 6.89 -8.90 1.89
CA ASP A 56 7.06 -8.60 0.48
C ASP A 56 6.99 -7.09 0.28
N VAL A 57 8.13 -6.49 -0.06
CA VAL A 57 8.29 -5.07 -0.36
C VAL A 57 7.82 -4.81 -1.78
N HIS A 58 6.98 -3.80 -1.93
CA HIS A 58 6.50 -3.31 -3.22
C HIS A 58 7.37 -2.16 -3.68
N LEU A 59 8.02 -2.33 -4.83
CA LEU A 59 8.98 -1.37 -5.37
C LEU A 59 8.42 -0.67 -6.60
N ARG A 60 8.64 0.65 -6.67
CA ARG A 60 8.40 1.48 -7.87
C ARG A 60 9.60 2.39 -8.07
N HIS A 61 10.22 2.33 -9.24
CA HIS A 61 11.47 3.07 -9.53
C HIS A 61 12.60 2.80 -8.51
N GLY A 62 12.66 1.60 -7.96
CA GLY A 62 13.65 1.21 -6.95
C GLY A 62 13.32 1.66 -5.52
N GLU A 63 12.24 2.41 -5.31
CA GLU A 63 11.82 2.87 -3.98
C GLU A 63 10.66 2.03 -3.44
N ALA A 64 10.65 1.84 -2.11
CA ALA A 64 9.56 1.14 -1.43
C ALA A 64 8.30 2.01 -1.40
N VAL A 65 7.23 1.51 -2.02
CA VAL A 65 5.92 2.17 -2.04
C VAL A 65 4.91 1.53 -1.09
N GLY A 66 5.20 0.33 -0.60
CA GLY A 66 4.37 -0.39 0.36
C GLY A 66 4.97 -1.76 0.71
N LEU A 67 4.26 -2.49 1.56
CA LEU A 67 4.63 -3.84 1.97
C LEU A 67 3.37 -4.67 2.25
N THR A 68 3.50 -5.99 2.10
CA THR A 68 2.52 -6.97 2.58
C THR A 68 3.21 -8.10 3.33
N PRO A 69 2.53 -8.76 4.27
CA PRO A 69 3.05 -9.97 4.86
C PRO A 69 3.22 -11.06 3.79
N SER A 70 4.36 -11.73 3.82
CA SER A 70 4.60 -12.83 2.90
C SER A 70 3.81 -14.07 3.32
N ASN A 71 2.94 -14.55 2.44
CA ASN A 71 2.11 -15.73 2.68
C ASN A 71 2.92 -17.03 2.79
N GLU A 72 4.09 -17.08 2.14
CA GLU A 72 4.93 -18.28 2.06
C GLU A 72 6.02 -18.33 3.14
N HIS A 73 6.24 -17.24 3.88
CA HIS A 73 7.32 -17.19 4.86
C HIS A 73 6.96 -17.97 6.13
N PRO A 74 7.79 -18.93 6.56
CA PRO A 74 7.40 -19.92 7.58
C PRO A 74 7.16 -19.34 8.97
N VAL A 75 7.76 -18.17 9.27
CA VAL A 75 7.65 -17.55 10.58
C VAL A 75 6.28 -16.92 10.82
N ASN A 76 5.73 -16.24 9.81
CA ASN A 76 4.53 -15.42 9.96
C ASN A 76 3.33 -15.88 9.13
N LEU A 77 3.52 -16.78 8.16
CA LEU A 77 2.43 -17.43 7.41
C LEU A 77 1.38 -16.43 6.88
N GLY A 78 1.81 -15.29 6.33
CA GLY A 78 0.91 -14.24 5.84
C GLY A 78 0.39 -13.26 6.89
N MET A 79 0.89 -13.28 8.13
CA MET A 79 0.53 -12.30 9.16
C MET A 79 1.61 -11.24 9.37
N ALA A 80 1.23 -10.03 9.77
CA ALA A 80 2.16 -9.01 10.26
C ALA A 80 1.51 -8.17 11.35
N CYS A 81 2.33 -7.58 12.21
CA CYS A 81 1.90 -6.62 13.23
C CYS A 81 2.05 -5.19 12.67
N PRO A 82 1.44 -4.14 13.26
CA PRO A 82 1.49 -2.79 12.69
C PRO A 82 2.89 -2.15 12.59
N LYS A 83 3.91 -2.77 13.19
CA LYS A 83 5.32 -2.34 13.03
C LYS A 83 5.89 -2.80 11.69
N GLY A 84 5.60 -4.04 11.31
CA GLY A 84 6.15 -4.70 10.13
C GLY A 84 5.22 -4.52 8.95
#